data_AF-A0A2X2UZ44-F1
#
_entry.id   AF-A0A2X2UZ44-F1
#
_cell.length_a   1.000
_cell.length_b   1.000
_cell.length_c   1.000
_cell.angle_alpha   90.00
_cell.angle_beta   90.00
_cell.angle_gamma   90.00
#
_symmetry.space_group_name_H-M   'P 1'
#
loop_
_entity.id
_entity.type
_entity.pdbx_description
1 polymer ?
#
loop_
_entity_poly.entity_id
_entity_poly.type
_entity_poly.pdbx_seq_one_letter_code
_entity_poly.pdbx_strand_id
1 'polypeptide(L)'
;MLNLRRFGRPGNCKNEELIEGKQDALRLSLDDQLRAGIDIVSDGEQTRQHFVTTFIEHLSGVDFEKRQVVKIRNRYDASVPTVVDAVARQKPVFVEDAKYLRQLTRQPIKWALPGPMTMIDTLYDAHYKSREKLAWEFAKILNQEARELEAAGVDIIQFDEPAFNVFFDEVNDWGIAALEKAIEGLKCETAVHICYGYGIKANTDWKKTLGSEWRQYEEAFPKLQTSNIDIISLECHNSHVPMDLLELIRGKKSW
;
A
#
# COMPACT_ATOMS: atom_id res chain seq x y z
N MET A 1 21.26 -14.38 6.13
CA MET A 1 20.30 -13.34 5.73
C MET A 1 21.05 -12.20 5.05
N LEU A 2 21.03 -12.14 3.73
CA LEU A 2 21.50 -10.97 2.97
C LEU A 2 20.57 -9.79 3.30
N ASN A 3 21.11 -8.77 3.97
CA ASN A 3 20.33 -7.62 4.39
C ASN A 3 20.19 -6.63 3.22
N LEU A 4 19.42 -7.01 2.19
CA LEU A 4 19.20 -6.23 0.95
C LEU A 4 18.71 -4.80 1.21
N ARG A 5 18.03 -4.56 2.34
CA ARG A 5 17.64 -3.21 2.82
C ARG A 5 18.83 -2.27 3.05
N ARG A 6 20.05 -2.79 3.27
CA ARG A 6 21.29 -2.00 3.40
C ARG A 6 21.98 -1.76 2.06
N PHE A 7 21.73 -2.61 1.06
CA PHE A 7 22.35 -2.55 -0.28
C PHE A 7 21.62 -1.60 -1.24
N GLY A 8 20.36 -1.24 -0.95
CA GLY A 8 19.62 -0.19 -1.67
C GLY A 8 20.00 1.26 -1.30
N ARG A 9 21.07 1.48 -0.51
CA ARG A 9 21.61 2.83 -0.31
C ARG A 9 22.37 3.25 -1.59
N PRO A 10 22.32 4.53 -2.01
CA PRO A 10 23.12 5.01 -3.14
C PRO A 10 24.59 4.65 -2.92
N GLY A 11 25.17 3.83 -3.81
CA GLY A 11 26.62 3.60 -3.90
C GLY A 11 27.18 2.19 -3.63
N ASN A 12 26.38 1.16 -3.32
CA ASN A 12 26.96 -0.13 -2.84
C ASN A 12 26.67 -1.43 -3.64
N CYS A 13 25.97 -1.39 -4.78
CA CYS A 13 25.87 -2.54 -5.69
C CYS A 13 25.89 -2.07 -7.15
N LYS A 14 26.51 -2.85 -8.04
CA LYS A 14 26.31 -2.67 -9.48
C LYS A 14 24.84 -3.01 -9.78
N ASN A 15 24.19 -2.24 -10.67
CA ASN A 15 22.75 -2.36 -10.93
C ASN A 15 22.29 -3.81 -11.20
N GLU A 16 23.11 -4.64 -11.85
CA GLU A 16 22.81 -6.05 -12.15
C GLU A 16 22.78 -6.94 -10.90
N GLU A 17 23.76 -6.80 -10.00
CA GLU A 17 23.82 -7.57 -8.74
C GLU A 17 22.61 -7.27 -7.83
N LEU A 18 22.13 -6.02 -7.84
CA LEU A 18 20.94 -5.64 -7.09
C LEU A 18 19.66 -6.23 -7.70
N ILE A 19 19.55 -6.28 -9.03
CA ILE A 19 18.42 -6.90 -9.72
C ILE A 19 18.37 -8.40 -9.40
N GLU A 20 19.50 -9.10 -9.53
CA GLU A 20 19.61 -10.52 -9.20
C GLU A 20 19.28 -10.78 -7.72
N GLY A 21 19.83 -9.97 -6.82
CA GLY A 21 19.57 -10.09 -5.38
C GLY A 21 18.10 -9.88 -5.01
N LYS A 22 17.39 -8.97 -5.68
CA LYS A 22 15.93 -8.77 -5.48
C LYS A 22 15.13 -9.98 -5.95
N GLN A 23 15.48 -10.55 -7.12
CA GLN A 23 14.82 -11.74 -7.65
C GLN A 23 15.06 -12.96 -6.74
N ASP A 24 16.28 -13.14 -6.24
CA ASP A 24 16.61 -14.20 -5.29
C ASP A 24 15.84 -14.07 -3.98
N ALA A 25 15.72 -12.85 -3.44
CA ALA A 25 14.94 -12.60 -2.24
C ALA A 25 13.45 -12.90 -2.44
N LEU A 26 12.89 -12.53 -3.60
CA LEU A 26 11.52 -12.85 -3.96
C LEU A 26 11.30 -14.37 -4.04
N ARG A 27 12.24 -15.12 -4.64
CA ARG A 27 12.18 -16.59 -4.71
C ARG A 27 12.26 -17.23 -3.33
N LEU A 28 13.15 -16.76 -2.46
CA LEU A 28 13.27 -17.26 -1.09
C LEU A 28 12.00 -16.97 -0.27
N SER A 29 11.45 -15.76 -0.41
CA SER A 29 10.21 -15.40 0.28
C SER A 29 9.01 -16.22 -0.22
N LEU A 30 8.97 -16.57 -1.50
CA LEU A 30 7.95 -17.49 -2.03
C LEU A 30 8.11 -18.90 -1.42
N ASP A 31 9.32 -19.46 -1.36
CA ASP A 31 9.56 -20.77 -0.73
C ASP A 31 9.11 -20.78 0.74
N ASP A 32 9.44 -19.74 1.50
CA ASP A 32 9.03 -19.60 2.90
C ASP A 32 7.50 -19.57 3.03
N GLN A 33 6.80 -18.81 2.17
CA GLN A 33 5.32 -18.74 2.16
C GLN A 33 4.69 -20.11 1.84
N LEU A 34 5.20 -20.80 0.81
CA LEU A 34 4.70 -22.12 0.41
C LEU A 34 4.90 -23.17 1.51
N ARG A 35 6.07 -23.16 2.16
CA ARG A 35 6.39 -24.08 3.26
C ARG A 35 5.59 -23.79 4.53
N ALA A 36 5.20 -22.53 4.73
CA ALA A 36 4.30 -22.13 5.80
C ALA A 36 2.82 -22.49 5.51
N GLY A 37 2.50 -22.97 4.30
CA GLY A 37 1.13 -23.30 3.90
C GLY A 37 0.27 -22.08 3.58
N ILE A 38 0.88 -20.99 3.12
CA ILE A 38 0.14 -19.81 2.64
C ILE A 38 -0.46 -20.13 1.26
N ASP A 39 -1.77 -19.97 1.12
CA ASP A 39 -2.51 -20.30 -0.12
C ASP A 39 -2.49 -19.17 -1.16
N ILE A 40 -2.45 -17.92 -0.69
CA ILE A 40 -2.38 -16.70 -1.52
C ILE A 40 -1.05 -16.03 -1.22
N VAL A 41 -0.12 -16.12 -2.16
CA VAL A 41 1.26 -15.63 -1.98
C VAL A 41 1.41 -14.18 -2.39
N SER A 42 2.47 -13.55 -1.92
CA SER A 42 2.87 -12.17 -2.26
C SER A 42 4.33 -12.11 -2.68
N ASP A 43 4.77 -10.94 -3.14
CA ASP A 43 6.17 -10.60 -3.37
C ASP A 43 7.00 -10.51 -2.07
N GLY A 44 6.35 -10.67 -0.91
CA GLY A 44 6.94 -10.45 0.41
C GLY A 44 7.50 -9.04 0.57
N GLU A 45 7.09 -8.11 -0.31
CA GLU A 45 7.67 -6.78 -0.50
C GLU A 45 9.22 -6.79 -0.61
N GLN A 46 9.81 -7.86 -1.14
CA GLN A 46 11.27 -8.03 -1.13
C GLN A 46 11.99 -7.07 -2.10
N THR A 47 11.31 -6.58 -3.14
CA THR A 47 11.90 -5.72 -4.17
C THR A 47 11.77 -4.22 -3.89
N ARG A 48 11.08 -3.86 -2.81
CA ARG A 48 10.85 -2.47 -2.38
C ARG A 48 11.52 -2.15 -1.03
N GLN A 49 11.90 -0.89 -0.85
CA GLN A 49 12.50 -0.43 0.40
C GLN A 49 11.42 -0.10 1.44
N HIS A 50 10.32 0.50 0.98
CA HIS A 50 9.20 0.91 1.80
C HIS A 50 7.90 0.87 0.99
N PHE A 51 6.80 0.40 1.60
CA PHE A 51 5.53 0.14 0.91
C PHE A 51 4.95 1.39 0.19
N VAL A 52 5.16 2.59 0.75
CA VAL A 52 4.74 3.87 0.15
C VAL A 52 5.83 4.53 -0.70
N THR A 53 6.99 4.87 -0.11
CA THR A 53 7.94 5.77 -0.78
C THR A 53 8.59 5.16 -2.01
N THR A 54 8.79 3.84 -2.06
CA THR A 54 9.38 3.20 -3.25
C THR A 54 8.51 3.42 -4.48
N PHE A 55 7.18 3.38 -4.37
CA PHE A 55 6.34 3.67 -5.53
C PHE A 55 6.43 5.15 -5.93
N ILE A 56 6.37 6.07 -4.96
CA ILE A 56 6.48 7.52 -5.16
C ILE A 56 7.82 7.90 -5.84
N GLU A 57 8.91 7.23 -5.47
CA GLU A 57 10.27 7.45 -6.03
C GLU A 57 10.36 7.22 -7.55
N HIS A 58 9.46 6.41 -8.12
CA HIS A 58 9.48 6.08 -9.55
C HIS A 58 8.60 7.03 -10.39
N LEU A 59 7.98 8.03 -9.76
CA LEU A 59 7.11 9.00 -10.43
C LEU A 59 7.90 10.25 -10.81
N SER A 60 7.66 10.78 -12.01
CA SER A 60 8.10 12.14 -12.34
C SER A 60 7.36 13.16 -11.47
N GLY A 61 7.95 14.33 -11.26
CA GLY A 61 7.37 15.39 -10.42
C GLY A 61 7.67 15.22 -8.92
N VAL A 62 8.34 14.14 -8.52
CA VAL A 62 8.81 13.91 -7.15
C VAL A 62 10.33 14.12 -7.10
N ASP A 63 10.78 14.96 -6.17
CA ASP A 63 12.17 15.12 -5.79
C ASP A 63 12.46 14.33 -4.51
N PHE A 64 13.29 13.28 -4.64
CA PHE A 64 13.64 12.38 -3.54
C PHE A 64 14.80 12.88 -2.68
N GLU A 65 15.65 13.74 -3.23
CA GLU A 65 16.76 14.35 -2.49
C GLU A 65 16.23 15.48 -1.61
N LYS A 66 15.19 16.18 -2.08
CA LYS A 66 14.48 17.20 -1.32
C LYS A 66 13.53 16.57 -0.30
N ARG A 67 14.06 16.35 0.90
CA ARG A 67 13.30 15.85 2.05
C ARG A 67 12.68 16.97 2.88
N GLN A 68 11.53 16.68 3.46
CA GLN A 68 10.89 17.49 4.49
C GLN A 68 10.46 16.61 5.65
N VAL A 69 10.44 17.17 6.86
CA VAL A 69 9.87 16.48 8.03
C VAL A 69 8.41 16.87 8.11
N VAL A 70 7.52 15.88 8.00
CA VAL A 70 6.07 16.07 8.12
C VAL A 70 5.51 15.09 9.14
N LYS A 71 4.43 15.49 9.81
CA LYS A 71 3.70 14.63 10.73
C LYS A 71 2.78 13.70 9.94
N ILE A 72 3.14 12.42 9.85
CA ILE A 72 2.38 11.41 9.13
C ILE A 72 1.39 10.69 10.07
N ARG A 73 0.29 10.20 9.49
CA ARG A 73 -0.82 9.54 10.19
C ARG A 73 -1.40 10.38 11.34
N ASN A 74 -1.22 11.70 11.26
CA ASN A 74 -1.49 12.68 12.34
C ASN A 74 -0.87 12.30 13.71
N ARG A 75 0.22 11.53 13.72
CA ARG A 75 0.79 10.96 14.96
C ARG A 75 2.27 11.20 15.17
N TYR A 76 3.11 11.01 14.16
CA TYR A 76 4.57 11.06 14.34
C TYR A 76 5.29 11.63 13.13
N ASP A 77 6.47 12.18 13.35
CA ASP A 77 7.26 12.83 12.32
C ASP A 77 8.03 11.81 11.46
N ALA A 78 8.08 12.06 10.15
CA ALA A 78 8.84 11.28 9.20
C ALA A 78 9.54 12.18 8.16
N SER A 79 10.73 11.77 7.71
CA SER A 79 11.44 12.40 6.60
C SER A 79 10.91 11.84 5.27
N VAL A 80 10.21 12.68 4.52
CA VAL A 80 9.45 12.28 3.33
C VAL A 80 9.92 13.03 2.07
N PRO A 81 9.76 12.45 0.86
CA PRO A 81 10.09 13.13 -0.39
C PRO A 81 9.14 14.30 -0.68
N THR A 82 9.52 15.16 -1.63
CA THR A 82 8.73 16.35 -1.99
C THR A 82 8.17 16.24 -3.41
N VAL A 83 6.87 16.48 -3.58
CA VAL A 83 6.27 16.71 -4.91
C VAL A 83 6.56 18.15 -5.34
N VAL A 84 7.37 18.32 -6.39
CA VAL A 84 7.82 19.63 -6.88
C VAL A 84 7.16 20.04 -8.20
N ASP A 85 6.58 19.09 -8.92
CA ASP A 85 5.91 19.31 -10.21
C ASP A 85 4.73 18.34 -10.39
N ALA A 86 4.05 18.41 -11.53
CA ALA A 86 2.99 17.49 -11.89
C ALA A 86 3.47 16.03 -11.87
N VAL A 87 2.73 15.17 -11.16
CA VAL A 87 3.08 13.76 -11.00
C VAL A 87 2.65 12.94 -12.20
N ALA A 88 3.52 12.04 -12.66
CA ALA A 88 3.17 11.07 -13.70
C ALA A 88 4.01 9.79 -13.58
N ARG A 89 3.43 8.67 -13.98
CA ARG A 89 4.13 7.39 -14.12
C ARG A 89 4.81 7.34 -15.48
N GLN A 90 6.14 7.24 -15.47
CA GLN A 90 6.93 7.17 -16.71
C GLN A 90 7.13 5.73 -17.20
N LYS A 91 7.29 4.81 -16.27
CA LYS A 91 7.55 3.38 -16.51
C LYS A 91 6.85 2.53 -15.45
N PRO A 92 6.65 1.24 -15.73
CA PRO A 92 6.16 0.30 -14.73
C PRO A 92 7.12 0.16 -13.55
N VAL A 93 6.56 0.04 -12.35
CA VAL A 93 7.35 0.00 -11.11
C VAL A 93 7.57 -1.45 -10.68
N PHE A 94 6.51 -2.24 -10.62
CA PHE A 94 6.51 -3.61 -10.08
C PHE A 94 6.14 -4.68 -11.10
N VAL A 95 5.75 -4.29 -12.31
CA VAL A 95 5.23 -5.22 -13.34
C VAL A 95 6.24 -6.30 -13.73
N GLU A 96 7.54 -5.97 -13.84
CA GLU A 96 8.57 -6.97 -14.16
C GLU A 96 8.80 -7.94 -12.99
N ASP A 97 8.75 -7.46 -11.75
CA ASP A 97 8.82 -8.32 -10.55
C ASP A 97 7.60 -9.26 -10.49
N ALA A 98 6.42 -8.77 -10.83
CA ALA A 98 5.19 -9.56 -10.89
C ALA A 98 5.23 -10.65 -11.95
N LYS A 99 5.73 -10.34 -13.15
CA LYS A 99 5.96 -11.34 -14.20
C LYS A 99 6.94 -12.41 -13.74
N TYR A 100 8.01 -12.02 -13.06
CA TYR A 100 8.99 -12.97 -12.52
C TYR A 100 8.34 -13.88 -11.46
N LEU A 101 7.62 -13.32 -10.47
CA LEU A 101 6.90 -14.11 -9.47
C LEU A 101 5.89 -15.08 -10.10
N ARG A 102 5.14 -14.61 -11.11
CA ARG A 102 4.14 -15.42 -11.81
C ARG A 102 4.74 -16.66 -12.48
N GLN A 103 6.00 -16.59 -12.95
CA GLN A 103 6.71 -17.73 -13.54
C GLN A 103 7.09 -18.80 -12.49
N LEU A 104 7.21 -18.43 -11.22
CA LEU A 104 7.68 -19.32 -10.14
C LEU A 104 6.57 -20.12 -9.46
N THR A 105 5.30 -19.74 -9.61
CA THR A 105 4.18 -20.36 -8.89
C THR A 105 2.90 -20.39 -9.70
N ARG A 106 1.98 -21.29 -9.34
CA ARG A 106 0.59 -21.33 -9.83
C ARG A 106 -0.43 -20.91 -8.78
N GLN A 107 -0.01 -20.65 -7.54
CA GLN A 107 -0.91 -20.14 -6.51
C GLN A 107 -1.38 -18.72 -6.84
N PRO A 108 -2.55 -18.28 -6.34
CA PRO A 108 -2.98 -16.90 -6.46
C PRO A 108 -1.93 -15.92 -5.91
N ILE A 109 -1.64 -14.87 -6.67
CA ILE A 109 -0.71 -13.80 -6.29
C ILE A 109 -1.51 -12.59 -5.85
N LYS A 110 -1.22 -12.11 -4.64
CA LYS A 110 -1.66 -10.82 -4.13
C LYS A 110 -0.53 -9.81 -4.17
N TRP A 111 -0.75 -8.67 -4.82
CA TRP A 111 0.23 -7.58 -4.89
C TRP A 111 -0.29 -6.32 -4.22
N ALA A 112 0.47 -5.78 -3.26
CA ALA A 112 0.09 -4.55 -2.56
C ALA A 112 0.67 -3.30 -3.26
N LEU A 113 -0.16 -2.27 -3.39
CA LEU A 113 0.17 -0.91 -3.77
C LEU A 113 -0.25 0.04 -2.63
N PRO A 114 0.45 1.16 -2.41
CA PRO A 114 -0.05 2.16 -1.48
C PRO A 114 -1.34 2.79 -2.03
N GLY A 115 -2.32 3.04 -1.16
CA GLY A 115 -3.54 3.74 -1.54
C GLY A 115 -3.34 5.25 -1.72
N PRO A 116 -4.21 5.94 -2.50
CA PRO A 116 -4.06 7.36 -2.80
C PRO A 116 -3.92 8.28 -1.57
N MET A 117 -4.71 8.05 -0.52
CA MET A 117 -4.68 8.89 0.69
C MET A 117 -3.41 8.64 1.49
N THR A 118 -3.02 7.37 1.61
CA THR A 118 -1.77 6.97 2.26
C THR A 118 -0.54 7.53 1.55
N MET A 119 -0.56 7.64 0.21
CA MET A 119 0.51 8.29 -0.56
C MET A 119 0.65 9.78 -0.22
N ILE A 120 -0.44 10.55 -0.25
CA ILE A 120 -0.39 12.00 0.06
C ILE A 120 -0.04 12.29 1.53
N ASP A 121 -0.28 11.34 2.42
CA ASP A 121 0.07 11.44 3.84
C ASP A 121 1.52 11.03 4.13
N THR A 122 2.33 10.72 3.11
CA THR A 122 3.73 10.27 3.27
C THR A 122 4.67 10.98 2.29
N LEU A 123 4.35 12.24 1.97
CA LEU A 123 5.14 13.16 1.17
C LEU A 123 4.87 14.61 1.59
N TYR A 124 5.69 15.53 1.10
CA TYR A 124 5.42 16.96 1.19
C TYR A 124 4.97 17.49 -0.17
N ASP A 125 3.81 18.12 -0.24
CA ASP A 125 3.26 18.68 -1.48
C ASP A 125 3.72 20.14 -1.69
N ALA A 126 4.72 20.33 -2.55
CA ALA A 126 5.20 21.64 -2.95
C ALA A 126 4.48 22.22 -4.19
N HIS A 127 3.63 21.45 -4.87
CA HIS A 127 3.06 21.80 -6.18
C HIS A 127 1.52 21.98 -6.16
N TYR A 128 0.77 20.93 -5.81
CA TYR A 128 -0.70 20.91 -5.93
C TYR A 128 -1.40 21.69 -4.81
N LYS A 129 -0.77 21.74 -3.63
CA LYS A 129 -1.27 22.39 -2.41
C LYS A 129 -2.67 21.92 -2.02
N SER A 130 -3.00 20.67 -2.33
CA SER A 130 -4.31 20.08 -2.11
C SER A 130 -4.20 18.56 -2.05
N ARG A 131 -4.53 18.00 -0.87
CA ARG A 131 -4.52 16.55 -0.61
C ARG A 131 -5.42 15.82 -1.59
N GLU A 132 -6.65 16.31 -1.77
CA GLU A 132 -7.63 15.74 -2.71
C GLU A 132 -7.13 15.75 -4.16
N LYS A 133 -6.66 16.90 -4.67
CA LYS A 133 -6.18 17.01 -6.06
C LYS A 133 -5.01 16.07 -6.33
N LEU A 134 -4.04 16.03 -5.41
CA LEU A 134 -2.89 15.14 -5.54
C LEU A 134 -3.27 13.67 -5.39
N ALA A 135 -4.16 13.33 -4.46
CA ALA A 135 -4.68 11.97 -4.32
C ALA A 135 -5.41 11.50 -5.59
N TRP A 136 -6.14 12.39 -6.27
CA TRP A 136 -6.79 12.07 -7.53
C TRP A 136 -5.80 11.77 -8.66
N GLU A 137 -4.69 12.50 -8.76
CA GLU A 137 -3.63 12.18 -9.72
C GLU A 137 -2.93 10.85 -9.37
N PHE A 138 -2.68 10.58 -8.09
CA PHE A 138 -2.17 9.28 -7.68
C PHE A 138 -3.15 8.15 -7.97
N ALA A 139 -4.45 8.34 -7.79
CA ALA A 139 -5.44 7.32 -8.14
C ALA A 139 -5.37 6.94 -9.63
N LYS A 140 -5.20 7.92 -10.53
CA LYS A 140 -5.00 7.65 -11.97
C LYS A 140 -3.70 6.89 -12.23
N ILE A 141 -2.61 7.28 -11.56
CA ILE A 141 -1.29 6.63 -11.69
C ILE A 141 -1.34 5.18 -11.17
N LEU A 142 -1.98 4.98 -10.02
CA LEU A 142 -2.17 3.66 -9.41
C LEU A 142 -3.02 2.76 -10.32
N ASN A 143 -4.06 3.30 -10.96
CA ASN A 143 -4.85 2.53 -11.93
C ASN A 143 -4.03 2.05 -13.13
N GLN A 144 -3.10 2.87 -13.63
CA GLN A 144 -2.18 2.46 -14.71
C GLN A 144 -1.29 1.30 -14.27
N GLU A 145 -0.67 1.39 -13.08
CA GLU A 145 0.16 0.31 -12.54
C GLU A 145 -0.67 -0.95 -12.28
N ALA A 146 -1.83 -0.81 -11.65
CA ALA A 146 -2.70 -1.93 -11.30
C ALA A 146 -3.17 -2.71 -12.54
N ARG A 147 -3.57 -2.01 -13.62
CA ARG A 147 -3.96 -2.68 -14.87
C ARG A 147 -2.82 -3.46 -15.51
N GLU A 148 -1.59 -2.96 -15.41
CA GLU A 148 -0.43 -3.70 -15.92
C GLU A 148 -0.01 -4.85 -14.99
N LEU A 149 -0.22 -4.74 -13.68
CA LEU A 149 -0.06 -5.85 -12.74
C LEU A 149 -1.09 -6.96 -12.99
N GLU A 150 -2.35 -6.61 -13.23
CA GLU A 150 -3.39 -7.54 -13.67
C GLU A 150 -2.96 -8.26 -14.97
N ALA A 151 -2.49 -7.50 -15.96
CA ALA A 151 -1.99 -8.07 -17.21
C ALA A 151 -0.75 -8.98 -17.04
N ALA A 152 0.03 -8.78 -15.97
CA ALA A 152 1.15 -9.64 -15.59
C ALA A 152 0.72 -10.93 -14.86
N GLY A 153 -0.57 -11.09 -14.58
CA GLY A 153 -1.14 -12.29 -13.94
C GLY A 153 -1.23 -12.21 -12.42
N VAL A 154 -1.28 -10.99 -11.85
CA VAL A 154 -1.66 -10.78 -10.45
C VAL A 154 -3.16 -11.05 -10.28
N ASP A 155 -3.51 -11.85 -9.28
CA ASP A 155 -4.88 -12.32 -9.04
C ASP A 155 -5.67 -11.39 -8.09
N ILE A 156 -4.97 -10.75 -7.15
CA ILE A 156 -5.55 -9.80 -6.19
C ILE A 156 -4.66 -8.55 -6.12
N ILE A 157 -5.23 -7.38 -6.38
CA ILE A 157 -4.53 -6.09 -6.20
C ILE A 157 -5.02 -5.43 -4.92
N GLN A 158 -4.13 -5.30 -3.94
CA GLN A 158 -4.42 -4.69 -2.65
C GLN A 158 -3.94 -3.24 -2.61
N PHE A 159 -4.78 -2.35 -2.10
CA PHE A 159 -4.46 -0.95 -1.82
C PHE A 159 -4.33 -0.73 -0.32
N ASP A 160 -3.15 -0.38 0.14
CA ASP A 160 -2.89 -0.15 1.56
C ASP A 160 -3.31 1.27 1.95
N GLU A 161 -4.38 1.37 2.75
CA GLU A 161 -4.94 2.61 3.26
C GLU A 161 -4.98 2.70 4.80
N PRO A 162 -3.84 2.56 5.51
CA PRO A 162 -3.79 2.86 6.94
C PRO A 162 -4.19 4.31 7.29
N ALA A 163 -4.15 5.24 6.32
CA ALA A 163 -4.64 6.60 6.50
C ALA A 163 -6.17 6.67 6.67
N PHE A 164 -6.93 5.68 6.19
CA PHE A 164 -8.38 5.63 6.40
C PHE A 164 -8.75 5.47 7.89
N ASN A 165 -7.83 4.96 8.70
CA ASN A 165 -7.98 4.82 10.14
C ASN A 165 -7.70 6.14 10.91
N VAL A 166 -7.57 7.26 10.20
CA VAL A 166 -7.16 8.57 10.75
C VAL A 166 -7.99 9.73 10.20
N PHE A 167 -8.19 9.81 8.87
CA PHE A 167 -8.77 10.99 8.22
C PHE A 167 -10.22 10.75 7.77
N PHE A 168 -11.12 10.45 8.71
CA PHE A 168 -12.49 10.00 8.43
C PHE A 168 -13.30 10.93 7.53
N ASP A 169 -13.23 12.24 7.75
CA ASP A 169 -13.91 13.23 6.91
C ASP A 169 -13.40 13.17 5.46
N GLU A 170 -12.08 13.13 5.28
CA GLU A 170 -11.47 13.02 3.94
C GLU A 170 -11.79 11.69 3.26
N VAL A 171 -11.87 10.59 4.01
CA VAL A 171 -12.26 9.27 3.48
C VAL A 171 -13.65 9.35 2.89
N ASN A 172 -14.56 9.98 3.63
CA ASN A 172 -15.94 10.14 3.22
C ASN A 172 -16.06 11.15 2.08
N ASP A 173 -15.36 12.28 2.10
CA ASP A 173 -15.51 13.30 1.07
C ASP A 173 -14.91 12.87 -0.28
N TRP A 174 -13.72 12.27 -0.29
CA TRP A 174 -13.01 11.95 -1.53
C TRP A 174 -12.15 10.69 -1.49
N GLY A 175 -11.78 10.16 -0.32
CA GLY A 175 -10.86 9.02 -0.21
C GLY A 175 -11.40 7.75 -0.87
N ILE A 176 -12.67 7.42 -0.64
CA ILE A 176 -13.32 6.28 -1.29
C ILE A 176 -13.43 6.51 -2.81
N ALA A 177 -13.74 7.73 -3.25
CA ALA A 177 -13.82 8.06 -4.68
C ALA A 177 -12.45 7.95 -5.38
N ALA A 178 -11.38 8.35 -4.70
CA ALA A 178 -10.01 8.18 -5.20
C ALA A 178 -9.64 6.68 -5.26
N LEU A 179 -10.03 5.89 -4.27
CA LEU A 179 -9.82 4.44 -4.31
C LEU A 179 -10.60 3.76 -5.46
N GLU A 180 -11.87 4.13 -5.67
CA GLU A 180 -12.68 3.70 -6.82
C GLU A 180 -11.98 4.03 -8.15
N LYS A 181 -11.42 5.25 -8.25
CA LYS A 181 -10.66 5.64 -9.44
C LYS A 181 -9.39 4.79 -9.64
N ALA A 182 -8.74 4.36 -8.56
CA ALA A 182 -7.57 3.49 -8.63
C ALA A 182 -7.91 2.08 -9.12
N ILE A 183 -9.12 1.58 -8.82
CA ILE A 183 -9.56 0.22 -9.23
C ILE A 183 -10.35 0.18 -10.54
N GLU A 184 -10.68 1.34 -11.11
CA GLU A 184 -11.56 1.45 -12.28
C GLU A 184 -11.12 0.53 -13.44
N GLY A 185 -12.02 -0.40 -13.82
CA GLY A 185 -11.86 -1.29 -14.96
C GLY A 185 -10.97 -2.51 -14.73
N LEU A 186 -10.46 -2.72 -13.51
CA LEU A 186 -9.86 -4.00 -13.12
C LEU A 186 -10.94 -5.10 -13.12
N LYS A 187 -10.51 -6.32 -13.44
CA LYS A 187 -11.32 -7.54 -13.46
C LYS A 187 -10.84 -8.57 -12.43
N CYS A 188 -9.57 -8.51 -12.04
CA CYS A 188 -9.02 -9.22 -10.88
C CYS A 188 -9.69 -8.73 -9.60
N GLU A 189 -9.62 -9.52 -8.53
CA GLU A 189 -10.16 -9.06 -7.25
C GLU A 189 -9.35 -7.90 -6.71
N THR A 190 -10.02 -6.99 -6.03
CA THR A 190 -9.42 -5.81 -5.41
C THR A 190 -9.59 -5.84 -3.91
N ALA A 191 -8.53 -5.48 -3.19
CA ALA A 191 -8.53 -5.44 -1.73
C ALA A 191 -8.16 -4.05 -1.23
N VAL A 192 -8.71 -3.66 -0.07
CA VAL A 192 -8.19 -2.53 0.70
C VAL A 192 -7.69 -3.02 2.05
N HIS A 193 -6.49 -2.60 2.46
CA HIS A 193 -5.94 -2.93 3.77
C HIS A 193 -5.96 -1.72 4.68
N ILE A 194 -6.63 -1.83 5.82
CA ILE A 194 -6.74 -0.76 6.82
C ILE A 194 -6.35 -1.35 8.17
N CYS A 195 -5.28 -0.82 8.78
CA CYS A 195 -4.72 -1.34 10.03
C CYS A 195 -4.36 -0.25 11.03
N TYR A 196 -3.82 -0.66 12.18
CA TYR A 196 -3.33 0.24 13.23
C TYR A 196 -1.80 0.39 13.18
N GLY A 197 -1.21 0.08 12.02
CA GLY A 197 0.19 0.32 11.66
C GLY A 197 1.17 -0.76 12.10
N TYR A 198 2.42 -0.61 11.65
CA TYR A 198 3.52 -1.52 11.99
C TYR A 198 3.76 -1.68 13.50
N GLY A 199 4.39 -2.79 13.88
CA GLY A 199 4.81 -3.11 15.25
C GLY A 199 5.97 -2.26 15.79
N ILE A 200 5.87 -0.94 15.69
CA ILE A 200 6.84 0.04 16.20
C ILE A 200 6.33 0.70 17.48
N LYS A 201 7.26 1.20 18.31
CA LYS A 201 6.96 1.82 19.62
C LYS A 201 5.85 2.88 19.53
N ALA A 202 5.93 3.77 18.54
CA ALA A 202 4.95 4.82 18.32
C ALA A 202 3.51 4.28 18.16
N ASN A 203 3.31 3.22 17.37
CA ASN A 203 1.99 2.63 17.18
C ASN A 203 1.55 1.82 18.40
N THR A 204 2.46 1.10 19.07
CA THR A 204 2.10 0.37 20.30
C THR A 204 1.75 1.29 21.47
N ASP A 205 2.34 2.48 21.54
CA ASP A 205 1.98 3.48 22.53
C ASP A 205 0.64 4.12 22.21
N TRP A 206 0.41 4.45 20.93
CA TRP A 206 -0.89 4.95 20.46
C TRP A 206 -2.01 3.93 20.70
N LYS A 207 -1.81 2.63 20.44
CA LYS A 207 -2.80 1.57 20.70
C LYS A 207 -3.26 1.53 22.16
N LYS A 208 -2.38 1.87 23.12
CA LYS A 208 -2.75 1.96 24.55
C LYS A 208 -3.69 3.11 24.88
N THR A 209 -3.77 4.12 24.00
CA THR A 209 -4.66 5.29 24.21
C THR A 209 -6.03 5.12 23.57
N LEU A 210 -6.27 4.04 22.81
CA LEU A 210 -7.48 3.85 22.03
C LEU A 210 -8.69 3.31 22.85
N GLY A 211 -8.50 3.08 24.14
CA GLY A 211 -9.57 2.64 25.03
C GLY A 211 -9.96 1.17 24.85
N SER A 212 -11.15 0.83 25.34
CA SER A 212 -11.68 -0.53 25.38
C SER A 212 -12.29 -1.00 24.06
N GLU A 213 -12.59 -0.08 23.13
CA GLU A 213 -13.14 -0.41 21.82
C GLU A 213 -12.51 0.47 20.73
N TRP A 214 -11.98 -0.16 19.70
CA TRP A 214 -11.38 0.51 18.56
C TRP A 214 -12.40 0.54 17.42
N ARG A 215 -13.22 1.60 17.40
CA ARG A 215 -14.38 1.71 16.49
C ARG A 215 -14.14 2.48 15.21
N GLN A 216 -12.89 2.83 14.90
CA GLN A 216 -12.54 3.66 13.74
C GLN A 216 -13.04 3.10 12.40
N TYR A 217 -13.17 1.78 12.28
CA TYR A 217 -13.71 1.15 11.08
C TYR A 217 -15.17 1.53 10.79
N GLU A 218 -15.97 1.88 11.81
CA GLU A 218 -17.36 2.33 11.62
C GLU A 218 -17.46 3.54 10.68
N GLU A 219 -16.42 4.38 10.66
CA GLU A 219 -16.40 5.62 9.90
C GLU A 219 -16.21 5.41 8.39
N ALA A 220 -15.64 4.27 7.97
CA ALA A 220 -15.32 3.98 6.57
C ALA A 220 -16.12 2.79 6.00
N PHE A 221 -16.52 1.84 6.85
CA PHE A 221 -17.18 0.60 6.44
C PHE A 221 -18.47 0.81 5.63
N PRO A 222 -19.39 1.72 6.00
CA PRO A 222 -20.60 1.94 5.22
C PRO A 222 -20.33 2.32 3.76
N LYS A 223 -19.30 3.13 3.49
CA LYS A 223 -18.93 3.48 2.10
C LYS A 223 -18.18 2.37 1.39
N LEU A 224 -17.29 1.66 2.08
CA LEU A 224 -16.59 0.50 1.52
C LEU A 224 -17.57 -0.64 1.19
N GLN A 225 -18.65 -0.80 1.95
CA GLN A 225 -19.67 -1.79 1.67
C GLN A 225 -20.36 -1.53 0.32
N THR A 226 -20.61 -0.27 0.00
CA THR A 226 -21.22 0.14 -1.27
C THR A 226 -20.22 0.33 -2.42
N SER A 227 -18.92 0.18 -2.17
CA SER A 227 -17.87 0.36 -3.16
C SER A 227 -17.69 -0.90 -4.03
N ASN A 228 -16.88 -0.80 -5.08
CA ASN A 228 -16.48 -1.91 -5.93
C ASN A 228 -15.28 -2.71 -5.39
N ILE A 229 -14.73 -2.37 -4.22
CA ILE A 229 -13.68 -3.18 -3.58
C ILE A 229 -14.25 -4.55 -3.19
N ASP A 230 -13.58 -5.64 -3.53
CA ASP A 230 -14.08 -7.00 -3.27
C ASP A 230 -13.76 -7.48 -1.85
N ILE A 231 -12.61 -7.05 -1.32
CA ILE A 231 -12.02 -7.61 -0.11
C ILE A 231 -11.55 -6.53 0.86
N ILE A 232 -11.90 -6.66 2.14
CA ILE A 232 -11.42 -5.76 3.20
C ILE A 232 -10.44 -6.51 4.11
N SER A 233 -9.17 -6.09 4.12
CA SER A 233 -8.14 -6.62 5.00
C SER A 233 -8.01 -5.78 6.27
N LEU A 234 -8.15 -6.41 7.43
CA LEU A 234 -8.33 -5.74 8.73
C LEU A 234 -7.33 -6.22 9.79
N GLU A 235 -7.20 -5.44 10.86
CA GLU A 235 -6.46 -5.84 12.06
C GLU A 235 -7.43 -6.24 13.17
N CYS A 236 -7.50 -7.55 13.47
CA CYS A 236 -8.40 -8.08 14.51
C CYS A 236 -7.65 -8.74 15.68
N HIS A 237 -6.60 -9.52 15.40
CA HIS A 237 -5.93 -10.30 16.45
C HIS A 237 -5.22 -9.38 17.48
N ASN A 238 -5.56 -9.54 18.77
CA ASN A 238 -5.11 -8.69 19.88
C ASN A 238 -5.49 -7.19 19.75
N SER A 239 -6.43 -6.85 18.86
CA SER A 239 -7.04 -5.53 18.83
C SER A 239 -8.23 -5.46 19.80
N HIS A 240 -8.74 -4.26 20.04
CA HIS A 240 -10.05 -4.08 20.68
C HIS A 240 -11.12 -3.70 19.65
N VAL A 241 -10.97 -4.12 18.39
CA VAL A 241 -12.00 -3.89 17.36
C VAL A 241 -13.21 -4.76 17.68
N PRO A 242 -14.41 -4.18 17.87
CA PRO A 242 -15.62 -4.97 18.07
C PRO A 242 -15.92 -5.80 16.81
N MET A 243 -16.05 -7.12 16.95
CA MET A 243 -16.20 -8.00 15.78
C MET A 243 -17.57 -7.89 15.11
N ASP A 244 -18.56 -7.32 15.80
CA ASP A 244 -19.87 -6.97 15.24
C ASP A 244 -19.76 -5.88 14.16
N LEU A 245 -18.67 -5.10 14.11
CA LEU A 245 -18.43 -4.14 13.03
C LEU A 245 -18.33 -4.80 11.65
N LEU A 246 -17.94 -6.08 11.57
CA LEU A 246 -17.89 -6.82 10.31
C LEU A 246 -19.28 -6.93 9.65
N GLU A 247 -20.35 -6.77 10.43
CA GLU A 247 -21.70 -6.73 9.90
C GLU A 247 -21.92 -5.57 8.92
N LEU A 248 -21.21 -4.46 9.12
CA LEU A 248 -21.32 -3.28 8.26
C LEU A 248 -20.77 -3.52 6.84
N ILE A 249 -19.91 -4.53 6.67
CA ILE A 249 -19.34 -4.95 5.38
C ILE A 249 -19.86 -6.32 4.93
N ARG A 250 -21.02 -6.74 5.44
CA ARG A 250 -21.61 -8.06 5.14
C ARG A 250 -21.72 -8.27 3.62
N GLY A 251 -21.13 -9.36 3.14
CA GLY A 251 -21.14 -9.74 1.72
C GLY A 251 -19.82 -9.46 1.00
N LYS A 252 -18.94 -8.61 1.55
CA LYS A 252 -17.54 -8.51 1.12
C LYS A 252 -16.74 -9.70 1.66
N LYS A 253 -15.66 -10.07 0.97
CA LYS A 253 -14.64 -10.94 1.57
C LYS A 253 -13.87 -10.13 2.62
N SER A 254 -13.45 -10.76 3.70
CA SER A 254 -12.64 -10.10 4.73
C SER A 254 -11.66 -11.06 5.38
N TRP A 255 -10.45 -10.60 5.67
CA TRP A 255 -9.40 -11.34 6.39
C TRP A 255 -8.51 -10.45 7.24
#